data_AF-A0A916CES8-F1
#
_entry.id   AF-A0A916CES8-F1
#
_cell.length_a   1.000
_cell.length_b   1.000
_cell.length_c   1.000
_cell.angle_alpha   90.00
_cell.angle_beta   90.00
_cell.angle_gamma   90.00
#
_symmetry.space_group_name_H-M   'P 1'
#
loop_
_entity.id
_entity.type
_entity.pdbx_description
1 polymer ?
#
loop_
_entity_poly.entity_id
_entity_poly.type
_entity_poly.pdbx_seq_one_letter_code
_entity_poly.pdbx_strand_id
1 'polypeptide(L)' 'MAEAEQVFFNNPLLLLEDEKHSQREARHHALGQTDTGRLLHLTFTLRKADSLIRVISARDMHRKERTIYEQAD' A
#
# COMPACT_ATOMS: atom_id res chain seq x y z
N MET A 1 -1.13 -1.63 -16.66
CA MET A 1 -0.70 -0.94 -15.42
C MET A 1 0.22 -1.87 -14.67
N ALA A 2 1.14 -1.33 -13.86
CA ALA A 2 1.95 -2.18 -12.99
C ALA A 2 1.09 -2.69 -11.81
N GLU A 3 1.38 -3.88 -11.28
CA GLU A 3 0.60 -4.45 -10.16
C GLU A 3 0.55 -3.52 -8.94
N ALA A 4 1.66 -2.85 -8.62
CA ALA A 4 1.71 -1.89 -7.51
C ALA A 4 0.83 -0.64 -7.76
N GLU A 5 0.58 -0.27 -9.01
CA GLU A 5 -0.31 0.84 -9.35
C GLU A 5 -1.77 0.41 -9.21
N GLN A 6 -2.11 -0.81 -9.65
CA GLN A 6 -3.47 -1.36 -9.59
C GLN A 6 -4.03 -1.37 -8.16
N VAL A 7 -3.19 -1.64 -7.15
CA VAL A 7 -3.57 -1.62 -5.73
C VAL A 7 -4.29 -0.33 -5.33
N PHE A 8 -3.90 0.83 -5.87
CA PHE A 8 -4.51 2.12 -5.52
C PHE A 8 -5.87 2.36 -6.19
N PHE A 9 -6.25 1.53 -7.15
CA PHE A 9 -7.51 1.64 -7.90
C PHE A 9 -8.54 0.58 -7.50
N ASN A 10 -8.15 -0.38 -6.67
CA ASN A 10 -9.00 -1.46 -6.23
C ASN A 10 -9.41 -1.29 -4.77
N ASN A 11 -10.61 -1.75 -4.45
CA ASN A 11 -11.13 -1.84 -3.08
C ASN A 11 -11.10 -3.30 -2.61
N PRO A 12 -10.95 -3.55 -1.30
CA PRO A 12 -10.65 -2.55 -0.26
C PRO A 12 -9.20 -2.04 -0.36
N LEU A 13 -8.94 -0.81 0.10
CA LEU A 13 -7.60 -0.24 0.20
C LEU A 13 -7.38 0.26 1.63
N LEU A 14 -6.52 -0.42 2.39
CA LEU A 14 -6.16 -0.02 3.75
C LEU A 14 -4.88 0.81 3.72
N LEU A 15 -4.96 2.05 4.20
CA LEU A 15 -3.83 2.96 4.35
C LEU A 15 -3.43 3.08 5.81
N LEU A 16 -2.13 2.93 6.08
CA LEU A 16 -1.56 3.08 7.42
C LEU A 16 -0.34 4.00 7.37
N GLU A 17 -0.16 4.80 8.41
CA GLU A 17 1.04 5.62 8.57
C GLU A 17 2.23 4.76 9.04
N ASP A 18 3.40 5.00 8.48
CA ASP A 18 4.67 4.40 8.91
C ASP A 18 5.46 5.43 9.74
N GLU A 19 4.91 5.81 10.90
CA GLU A 19 5.49 6.84 11.79
C GLU A 19 6.96 6.55 12.13
N LYS A 20 7.31 5.27 12.33
CA LYS A 20 8.66 4.83 12.69
C LYS A 20 9.69 5.21 11.62
N HIS A 21 9.32 5.17 10.34
CA HIS A 21 10.22 5.51 9.23
C HIS A 21 9.95 6.89 8.63
N SER A 22 8.99 7.65 9.18
CA SER A 22 8.55 8.95 8.66
C SER A 22 9.35 10.16 9.17
N GLN A 23 10.47 9.95 9.88
CA GLN A 23 11.25 11.05 10.46
C GLN A 23 11.87 12.02 9.44
N ARG A 24 12.06 11.59 8.18
CA ARG A 24 12.67 12.41 7.10
C ARG A 24 11.76 12.63 5.91
N GLU A 25 10.94 11.65 5.56
CA GLU A 25 10.01 11.66 4.43
C GLU A 25 8.77 10.91 4.90
N ALA A 26 7.57 11.47 4.75
CA ALA A 26 6.33 10.82 5.17
C ALA A 26 6.16 9.50 4.40
N ARG A 27 6.04 8.40 5.13
CA ARG A 27 5.88 7.06 4.58
C ARG A 27 4.55 6.47 4.99
N HIS A 28 3.97 5.75 4.06
CA HIS A 28 2.68 5.10 4.21
C HIS A 28 2.78 3.66 3.74
N HIS A 29 1.95 2.83 4.36
CA HIS A 29 1.68 1.48 3.93
C HIS A 29 0.31 1.41 3.26
N ALA A 30 0.22 0.65 2.18
CA ALA A 30 -1.03 0.28 1.52
C ALA A 30 -1.15 -1.24 1.51
N LEU A 31 -2.27 -1.76 2.01
CA LEU A 31 -2.70 -3.13 1.76
C LEU A 31 -3.85 -3.08 0.76
N GLY A 32 -3.69 -3.76 -0.38
CA GLY A 32 -4.74 -3.84 -1.39
C GLY A 32 -4.53 -5.00 -2.36
N GLN A 33 -5.40 -5.08 -3.36
CA GLN A 33 -5.40 -6.15 -4.34
C GLN A 33 -5.14 -5.63 -5.76
N THR A 34 -4.47 -6.45 -6.55
CA THR A 34 -4.36 -6.26 -8.01
C THR A 34 -5.63 -6.71 -8.73
N ASP A 35 -5.73 -6.41 -10.03
CA ASP A 35 -6.88 -6.82 -10.87
C ASP A 35 -7.03 -8.35 -10.96
N THR A 36 -5.95 -9.10 -10.71
CA THR A 36 -5.95 -10.57 -10.69
C THR A 36 -6.19 -11.15 -9.31
N GLY A 37 -6.49 -10.32 -8.30
CA GLY A 37 -6.74 -10.73 -6.91
C GLY A 37 -5.47 -10.99 -6.09
N ARG A 38 -4.28 -10.70 -6.62
CA ARG A 38 -3.04 -10.79 -5.83
C ARG A 38 -3.01 -9.72 -4.74
N LEU A 39 -2.80 -10.13 -3.49
CA LEU A 39 -2.76 -9.27 -2.31
C LEU A 39 -1.36 -8.72 -2.05
N LEU A 40 -1.20 -7.40 -2.10
CA LEU A 40 0.09 -6.72 -1.98
C LEU A 40 0.13 -5.77 -0.78
N HIS A 41 1.29 -5.75 -0.12
CA HIS A 41 1.69 -4.70 0.80
C HIS A 41 2.69 -3.77 0.09
N LEU A 42 2.29 -2.52 -0.07
CA LEU A 42 3.12 -1.45 -0.61
C LEU A 42 3.63 -0.54 0.51
N THR A 43 4.90 -0.17 0.47
CA THR A 43 5.42 0.99 1.21
C THR A 43 5.67 2.09 0.20
N PHE A 44 5.16 3.29 0.44
CA PHE A 44 5.31 4.41 -0.46
C PHE A 44 5.46 5.73 0.29
N THR A 45 5.75 6.78 -0.47
CA THR A 45 5.85 8.15 0.03
C THR A 45 5.19 9.13 -0.93
N LEU A 46 4.69 10.23 -0.37
CA LEU A 46 4.09 11.33 -1.11
C LEU A 46 5.16 12.37 -1.50
N ARG A 47 5.08 12.87 -2.73
CA ARG A 47 6.03 13.82 -3.32
C ARG A 47 5.32 14.93 -4.07
N LYS A 48 6.06 16.01 -4.33
CA LYS A 48 5.56 17.22 -5.02
C LYS A 48 4.26 17.74 -4.39
N ALA A 49 4.32 18.08 -3.10
CA ALA A 49 3.15 18.52 -2.33
C ALA A 49 1.97 17.55 -2.49
N ASP A 50 2.24 16.26 -2.25
CA ASP A 50 1.26 15.16 -2.22
C ASP A 50 0.54 14.84 -3.53
N SER A 51 1.02 15.37 -4.66
CA SER A 51 0.47 15.07 -5.99
C SER A 51 1.01 13.79 -6.63
N LEU A 52 2.13 13.26 -6.13
CA LEU A 52 2.77 12.07 -6.68
C LEU A 52 3.06 11.02 -5.61
N ILE A 53 2.83 9.77 -5.95
CA ILE A 53 3.22 8.61 -5.15
C ILE A 53 4.54 8.06 -5.69
N ARG A 54 5.50 7.82 -4.79
CA ARG A 54 6.66 6.98 -5.08
C ARG A 54 6.58 5.70 -4.27
N VAL A 55 6.44 4.57 -4.96
CA VAL A 55 6.57 3.25 -4.35
C VAL A 55 8.04 3.03 -3.94
N ILE A 56 8.25 2.67 -2.67
CA ILE A 56 9.54 2.31 -2.08
C ILE A 56 9.71 0.79 -2.14
N SER A 57 8.65 0.04 -1.83
CA SER A 57 8.62 -1.42 -1.94
C SER A 57 7.22 -1.93 -2.24
N ALA A 58 7.16 -3.09 -2.89
CA ALA A 58 5.96 -3.86 -3.14
C ALA A 58 6.27 -5.34 -2.89
N ARG A 59 5.47 -5.99 -2.06
CA ARG A 59 5.62 -7.41 -1.74
C ARG A 59 4.27 -8.07 -1.49
N ASP A 60 4.24 -9.39 -1.51
CA ASP A 60 3.05 -10.12 -1.09
C ASP A 60 2.73 -9.85 0.39
N MET A 61 1.44 -9.80 0.70
CA MET A 61 1.00 -9.77 2.09
C MET A 61 1.40 -11.07 2.80
N HIS A 62 1.96 -10.95 4.00
CA HIS A 62 2.16 -12.10 4.89
C HIS A 62 0.82 -12.49 5.55
N ARG A 63 0.77 -13.66 6.18
CA ARG A 63 -0.47 -14.25 6.72
C ARG A 63 -1.30 -13.29 7.58
N LYS A 64 -0.65 -12.53 8.49
CA LYS A 64 -1.37 -11.59 9.37
C LYS A 64 -1.96 -10.39 8.63
N GLU A 65 -1.23 -9.85 7.65
CA GLU A 65 -1.74 -8.76 6.79
C GLU A 65 -2.98 -9.20 6.02
N ARG A 66 -2.96 -10.42 5.44
CA ARG A 66 -4.12 -10.95 4.70
C ARG A 66 -5.35 -11.07 5.60
N THR A 67 -5.18 -11.63 6.80
CA THR A 67 -6.30 -11.76 7.75
C THR A 67 -6.88 -10.40 8.14
N ILE A 68 -6.06 -9.36 8.28
CA ILE A 68 -6.55 -7.99 8.55
C ILE A 68 -7.29 -7.44 7.32
N TYR A 69 -6.73 -7.64 6.13
CA TYR A 69 -7.30 -7.16 4.88
C TYR A 69 -8.66 -7.79 4.56
N GLU A 70 -8.79 -9.10 4.78
CA GLU A 70 -10.04 -9.86 4.61
C GLU A 70 -11.16 -9.46 5.59
N GLN A 71 -10.83 -8.75 6.68
CA GLN A 71 -11.83 -8.23 7.63
C GLN A 71 -12.32 -6.83 7.27
N ALA A 72 -11.67 -6.18 6.29
CA ALA A 72 -12.04 -4.87 5.80
C ALA A 72 -12.97 -5.00 4.59
N ASP A 73 -14.21 -5.45 4.84
CA ASP A 73 -15.30 -5.44 3.84
C ASP A 73 -16.01 -4.08 3.77
#